data_AF-A0A5D0TPP9-F1
#
_entry.id   AF-A0A5D0TPP9-F1
#
_cell.length_a   1.000
_cell.length_b   1.000
_cell.length_c   1.000
_cell.angle_alpha   90.00
_cell.angle_beta   90.00
_cell.angle_gamma   90.00
#
_symmetry.space_group_name_H-M   'P 1'
#
loop_
_entity.id
_entity.type
_entity.pdbx_description
1 polymer ?
#
loop_
_entity_poly.entity_id
_entity_poly.type
_entity_poly.pdbx_seq_one_letter_code
_entity_poly.pdbx_strand_id
1 'polypeptide(L)'
;MRADQEQLDRRPGGRHVGRRRALAAGLITAALALTSACTSGDGGKPSSWQGGTETPAPKAAATISEPKADAKDVPASTAIAFSTTEALETKFELKDSAGKAVKGKLAEDGKSWLPGGALKYGETYTATVTATGDDGRPATATSNFTTMAQPSKQIRVSSFLGDGQTVGVGMPLIVKFSREIPEDYRDDVQRRMTVTSVPAQEGIWHWVSPTEIRYRPKQFWKANSKVSYRVQAGGLPMADGWYGRADLTVDINIGPSLIMTVDNKTKRMTVTRDGKVVKTIPVSLGKKSTPSSTGTMVVIEKLRKTVFDTFEELGPDEGYRTKIDYAQRLTWGGEFIHAAPWSEGQQGSVNVSHGCVNVSMAMGAWLFSNTRIGDPITVKGTERKLQNGNGWTDWNMSWSEYVKGSAVPYEPATQPSTDATPDPDVTPTAD
;
A
#
# COMPACT_ATOMS: atom_id res chain seq x y z
N MET A 1 11.71 20.57 21.69
CA MET A 1 11.59 21.35 20.42
C MET A 1 10.14 21.34 19.90
N ARG A 2 9.30 22.22 20.46
CA ARG A 2 7.96 22.54 19.94
C ARG A 2 8.12 23.72 18.96
N ALA A 3 7.54 23.61 17.78
CA ALA A 3 7.32 24.75 16.89
C ALA A 3 5.81 24.95 16.83
N ASP A 4 5.39 26.08 17.37
CA ASP A 4 4.00 26.49 17.52
C ASP A 4 3.34 26.73 16.17
N GLN A 5 2.12 26.20 16.07
CA GLN A 5 1.12 26.61 15.10
C GLN A 5 0.44 27.89 15.62
N GLU A 6 0.59 29.00 14.91
CA GLU A 6 -0.48 29.95 14.55
C GLU A 6 0.11 31.27 14.05
N GLN A 7 -0.08 31.55 12.76
CA GLN A 7 -0.61 32.81 12.24
C GLN A 7 -0.61 32.73 10.71
N LEU A 8 -1.75 32.35 10.14
CA LEU A 8 -2.05 32.51 8.73
C LEU A 8 -3.11 33.59 8.60
N ASP A 9 -2.66 34.82 8.40
CA ASP A 9 -3.48 35.90 7.87
C ASP A 9 -2.74 36.51 6.68
N ARG A 10 -3.26 36.28 5.48
CA ARG A 10 -3.16 37.11 4.26
C ARG A 10 -3.76 36.39 3.05
N ARG A 11 -4.90 36.89 2.56
CA ARG A 11 -5.26 36.85 1.13
C ARG A 11 -4.30 37.81 0.37
N PRO A 12 -4.00 37.59 -0.92
CA PRO A 12 -4.91 37.98 -1.99
C PRO A 12 -5.03 36.97 -3.15
N GLY A 13 -6.05 37.18 -3.98
CA GLY A 13 -6.47 36.25 -5.02
C GLY A 13 -5.53 36.11 -6.22
N GLY A 14 -5.73 34.98 -6.90
CA GLY A 14 -5.27 34.72 -8.25
C GLY A 14 -6.27 33.75 -8.89
N ARG A 15 -7.17 34.29 -9.72
CA ARG A 15 -8.04 33.49 -10.59
C ARG A 15 -7.14 32.71 -11.55
N HIS A 16 -7.01 31.40 -11.37
CA HIS A 16 -6.49 30.52 -12.41
C HIS A 16 -7.65 29.78 -13.08
N VAL A 17 -7.73 30.03 -14.38
CA VAL A 17 -8.71 29.52 -15.33
C VAL A 17 -8.58 28.00 -15.40
N GLY A 18 -9.58 27.29 -14.88
CA GLY A 18 -9.69 25.84 -15.02
C GLY A 18 -9.86 25.47 -16.49
N ARG A 19 -8.83 24.83 -17.05
CA ARG A 19 -8.87 24.31 -18.42
C ARG A 19 -9.65 22.99 -18.41
N ARG A 20 -10.98 23.10 -18.49
CA ARG A 20 -11.90 21.99 -18.76
C ARG A 20 -11.48 21.32 -20.07
N ARG A 21 -10.96 20.10 -20.02
CA ARG A 21 -10.86 19.25 -21.21
C ARG A 21 -12.26 18.72 -21.51
N ALA A 22 -12.92 19.35 -22.46
CA ALA A 22 -14.19 18.90 -23.01
C ALA A 22 -13.98 17.63 -23.84
N LEU A 23 -14.81 16.63 -23.58
CA LEU A 23 -15.10 15.52 -24.50
C LEU A 23 -15.79 16.12 -25.74
N ALA A 24 -15.13 16.07 -26.89
CA ALA A 24 -15.74 16.38 -28.17
C ALA A 24 -16.04 15.07 -28.89
N ALA A 25 -17.33 14.75 -29.00
CA ALA A 25 -17.85 13.75 -29.91
C ALA A 25 -17.67 14.25 -31.35
N GLY A 26 -16.92 13.50 -32.16
CA GLY A 26 -16.71 13.76 -33.58
C GLY A 26 -17.32 12.64 -34.41
N LEU A 27 -18.28 13.01 -35.25
CA LEU A 27 -19.00 12.18 -36.23
C LEU A 27 -18.02 11.57 -37.25
N ILE A 28 -18.21 10.28 -37.55
CA ILE A 28 -17.51 9.54 -38.59
C ILE A 28 -18.23 9.80 -39.93
N THR A 29 -17.56 10.47 -40.86
CA THR A 29 -17.88 10.42 -42.30
C THR A 29 -16.71 9.76 -43.02
N ALA A 30 -16.92 8.52 -43.46
CA ALA A 30 -15.97 7.77 -44.27
C ALA A 30 -16.14 8.12 -45.75
N ALA A 31 -15.11 8.72 -46.35
CA ALA A 31 -14.93 8.78 -47.80
C ALA A 31 -13.44 8.56 -48.10
N LEU A 32 -13.08 7.34 -48.50
CA LEU A 32 -11.75 6.98 -48.98
C LEU A 32 -11.86 6.67 -50.48
N ALA A 33 -11.43 7.65 -51.28
CA ALA A 33 -11.15 7.48 -52.70
C ALA A 33 -9.73 6.89 -52.85
N LEU A 34 -9.63 5.82 -53.63
CA LEU A 34 -8.39 5.18 -54.06
C LEU A 34 -7.65 6.11 -55.03
N THR A 35 -6.36 6.33 -54.81
CA THR A 35 -5.45 6.81 -55.86
C THR A 35 -4.26 5.89 -56.00
N SER A 36 -4.08 5.46 -57.24
CA SER A 36 -3.05 4.61 -57.80
C SER A 36 -1.72 5.36 -57.92
N ALA A 37 -0.62 4.69 -57.58
CA ALA A 37 0.73 5.13 -57.94
C ALA A 37 1.22 4.33 -59.14
N CYS A 38 1.51 5.05 -60.22
CA CYS A 38 2.11 4.57 -61.46
C CYS A 38 3.56 4.14 -61.24
N THR A 39 3.97 3.03 -61.85
CA THR A 39 5.37 2.81 -62.24
C THR A 39 5.39 2.32 -63.68
N SER A 40 6.19 3.00 -64.50
CA SER A 40 6.37 2.78 -65.93
C SER A 40 7.50 1.78 -66.16
N GLY A 41 7.28 0.79 -67.02
CA GLY A 41 8.29 -0.19 -67.43
C GLY A 41 7.83 -0.99 -68.65
N ASP A 42 8.75 -1.17 -69.58
CA ASP A 42 8.60 -1.48 -71.00
C ASP A 42 8.10 -2.91 -71.34
N GLY A 43 7.59 -3.10 -72.56
CA GLY A 43 6.69 -4.19 -72.98
C GLY A 43 7.23 -5.62 -73.06
N GLY A 44 6.28 -6.59 -73.05
CA GLY A 44 6.54 -7.99 -73.40
C GLY A 44 5.52 -9.04 -72.90
N LYS A 45 4.43 -9.23 -73.66
CA LYS A 45 3.53 -10.42 -73.74
C LYS A 45 2.70 -10.85 -72.49
N PRO A 46 1.45 -11.33 -72.68
CA PRO A 46 0.51 -11.55 -71.57
C PRO A 46 0.68 -12.95 -70.95
N SER A 47 1.04 -13.01 -69.67
CA SER A 47 0.89 -14.23 -68.86
C SER A 47 -0.32 -14.09 -67.96
N SER A 48 -1.31 -14.94 -68.24
CA SER A 48 -2.40 -15.43 -67.36
C SER A 48 -2.54 -14.77 -65.97
N TRP A 49 -3.67 -14.10 -65.79
CA TRP A 49 -4.32 -13.89 -64.51
C TRP A 49 -4.24 -15.15 -63.61
N GLN A 50 -3.44 -15.08 -62.55
CA GLN A 50 -3.63 -15.90 -61.35
C GLN A 50 -4.43 -15.06 -60.36
N GLY A 51 -5.68 -15.47 -60.13
CA GLY A 51 -6.53 -14.90 -59.10
C GLY A 51 -5.87 -15.03 -57.75
N GLY A 52 -5.47 -13.90 -57.18
CA GLY A 52 -5.19 -13.80 -55.76
C GLY A 52 -6.50 -14.04 -55.01
N THR A 53 -6.60 -15.18 -54.34
CA THR A 53 -7.58 -15.36 -53.28
C THR A 53 -7.20 -14.40 -52.17
N GLU A 54 -7.93 -13.28 -52.04
CA GLU A 54 -7.79 -12.39 -50.88
C GLU A 54 -8.04 -13.24 -49.63
N THR A 55 -6.99 -13.43 -48.83
CA THR A 55 -7.11 -14.12 -47.57
C THR A 55 -8.01 -13.29 -46.67
N PRO A 56 -9.10 -13.85 -46.11
CA PRO A 56 -10.00 -13.11 -45.24
C PRO A 56 -9.23 -12.46 -44.08
N ALA A 57 -9.50 -11.19 -43.82
CA ALA A 57 -8.92 -10.49 -42.68
C ALA A 57 -9.26 -11.22 -41.36
N PRO A 58 -8.36 -11.22 -40.36
CA PRO A 58 -8.66 -11.75 -39.04
C PRO A 58 -9.91 -11.08 -38.45
N LYS A 59 -10.77 -11.86 -37.79
CA LYS A 59 -11.91 -11.29 -37.04
C LYS A 59 -11.47 -10.50 -35.80
N ALA A 60 -10.47 -11.04 -35.09
CA ALA A 60 -9.91 -10.37 -33.93
C ALA A 60 -9.16 -9.09 -34.33
N ALA A 61 -9.15 -8.09 -33.44
CA ALA A 61 -8.31 -6.91 -33.59
C ALA A 61 -7.58 -6.59 -32.28
N ALA A 62 -6.42 -5.94 -32.40
CA ALA A 62 -5.64 -5.44 -31.28
C ALA A 62 -5.26 -3.99 -31.54
N THR A 63 -5.23 -3.16 -30.51
CA THR A 63 -4.70 -1.79 -30.57
C THR A 63 -3.95 -1.46 -29.29
N ILE A 64 -2.84 -0.74 -29.40
CA ILE A 64 -2.10 -0.20 -28.25
C ILE A 64 -2.44 1.28 -28.16
N SER A 65 -3.01 1.71 -27.03
CA SER A 65 -3.43 3.09 -26.81
C SER A 65 -2.35 3.92 -26.12
N GLU A 66 -1.63 3.32 -25.17
CA GLU A 66 -0.54 3.97 -24.45
C GLU A 66 0.64 3.02 -24.21
N PRO A 67 1.90 3.51 -24.30
CA PRO A 67 2.28 4.80 -24.87
C PRO A 67 1.90 4.93 -26.35
N LYS A 68 1.68 6.17 -26.81
CA LYS A 68 1.43 6.45 -28.23
C LYS A 68 2.60 5.98 -29.09
N ALA A 69 2.31 5.59 -30.33
CA ALA A 69 3.35 5.23 -31.29
C ALA A 69 4.39 6.35 -31.43
N ASP A 70 5.65 5.95 -31.38
CA ASP A 70 6.86 6.77 -31.44
C ASP A 70 6.99 7.84 -30.35
N ALA A 71 6.21 7.71 -29.25
CA ALA A 71 6.30 8.60 -28.11
C ALA A 71 7.73 8.66 -27.55
N LYS A 72 8.16 9.87 -27.20
CA LYS A 72 9.45 10.15 -26.54
C LYS A 72 9.19 10.63 -25.11
N ASP A 73 10.24 10.60 -24.30
CA ASP A 73 10.21 11.02 -22.89
C ASP A 73 9.16 10.29 -22.04
N VAL A 74 8.90 9.03 -22.36
CA VAL A 74 7.94 8.20 -21.63
C VAL A 74 8.50 7.85 -20.24
N PRO A 75 7.72 7.97 -19.15
CA PRO A 75 8.18 7.57 -17.82
C PRO A 75 8.69 6.13 -17.80
N ALA A 76 9.81 5.88 -17.12
CA ALA A 76 10.38 4.53 -17.03
C ALA A 76 9.48 3.53 -16.28
N SER A 77 8.46 4.01 -15.55
CA SER A 77 7.44 3.17 -14.92
C SER A 77 6.23 2.87 -15.82
N THR A 78 6.19 3.34 -17.07
CA THR A 78 4.98 3.33 -17.91
C THR A 78 4.30 1.96 -17.98
N ALA A 79 2.97 1.95 -17.86
CA ALA A 79 2.16 0.78 -18.16
C ALA A 79 1.79 0.84 -19.65
N ILE A 80 1.65 -0.32 -20.28
CA ILE A 80 1.28 -0.41 -21.69
C ILE A 80 -0.20 -0.77 -21.74
N ALA A 81 -1.03 0.19 -22.11
CA ALA A 81 -2.47 0.02 -22.25
C ALA A 81 -2.82 -0.40 -23.68
N PHE A 82 -3.71 -1.38 -23.79
CA PHE A 82 -4.15 -1.92 -25.06
C PHE A 82 -5.59 -2.40 -24.98
N SER A 83 -6.21 -2.61 -26.14
CA SER A 83 -7.53 -3.22 -26.26
C SER A 83 -7.51 -4.29 -27.34
N THR A 84 -8.34 -5.30 -27.15
CA THR A 84 -8.56 -6.36 -28.12
C THR A 84 -10.05 -6.56 -28.32
N THR A 85 -10.49 -6.82 -29.55
CA THR A 85 -11.88 -7.14 -29.89
C THR A 85 -11.95 -8.53 -30.51
N GLU A 86 -12.99 -9.28 -30.19
CA GLU A 86 -13.21 -10.65 -30.70
C GLU A 86 -12.03 -11.61 -30.47
N ALA A 87 -11.23 -11.34 -29.44
CA ALA A 87 -10.07 -12.13 -29.08
C ALA A 87 -10.44 -13.21 -28.05
N LEU A 88 -10.16 -14.47 -28.38
CA LEU A 88 -10.20 -15.59 -27.44
C LEU A 88 -8.88 -15.73 -26.68
N GLU A 89 -7.77 -15.39 -27.33
CA GLU A 89 -6.44 -15.37 -26.72
C GLU A 89 -5.77 -14.02 -26.98
N THR A 90 -5.11 -13.47 -25.95
CA THR A 90 -4.29 -12.28 -26.07
C THR A 90 -2.89 -12.54 -25.53
N LYS A 91 -1.88 -12.26 -26.35
CA LYS A 91 -0.47 -12.36 -25.99
C LYS A 91 0.17 -10.98 -26.05
N PHE A 92 0.92 -10.65 -25.01
CA PHE A 92 1.67 -9.39 -24.91
C PHE A 92 3.17 -9.68 -24.85
N GLU A 93 3.96 -8.90 -25.58
CA GLU A 93 5.42 -8.92 -25.52
C GLU A 93 5.98 -7.49 -25.53
N LEU A 94 7.00 -7.23 -24.71
CA LEU A 94 7.78 -5.99 -24.73
C LEU A 94 9.25 -6.34 -24.93
N LYS A 95 9.90 -5.73 -25.95
CA LYS A 95 11.33 -5.92 -26.23
C LYS A 95 12.10 -4.62 -26.12
N ASP A 96 13.34 -4.68 -25.65
CA ASP A 96 14.28 -3.56 -25.73
C ASP A 96 14.89 -3.43 -27.14
N SER A 97 15.73 -2.41 -27.36
CA SER A 97 16.35 -2.15 -28.66
C SER A 97 17.28 -3.28 -29.13
N ALA A 98 17.74 -4.15 -28.23
CA ALA A 98 18.53 -5.34 -28.53
C ALA A 98 17.67 -6.59 -28.81
N GLY A 99 16.33 -6.45 -28.80
CA GLY A 99 15.38 -7.54 -29.03
C GLY A 99 15.15 -8.43 -27.80
N LYS A 100 15.68 -8.07 -26.63
CA LYS A 100 15.51 -8.85 -25.40
C LYS A 100 14.15 -8.58 -24.77
N ALA A 101 13.44 -9.65 -24.42
CA ALA A 101 12.15 -9.56 -23.74
C ALA A 101 12.27 -8.95 -22.33
N VAL A 102 11.36 -8.02 -22.01
CA VAL A 102 11.20 -7.40 -20.71
C VAL A 102 10.19 -8.20 -19.89
N LYS A 103 10.55 -8.54 -18.65
CA LYS A 103 9.62 -9.23 -17.74
C LYS A 103 8.57 -8.25 -17.21
N GLY A 104 7.34 -8.73 -17.07
CA GLY A 104 6.24 -7.98 -16.49
C GLY A 104 5.00 -8.86 -16.34
N LYS A 105 3.88 -8.22 -16.02
CA LYS A 105 2.61 -8.90 -15.76
C LYS A 105 1.47 -8.16 -16.43
N LEU A 106 0.50 -8.92 -16.94
CA LEU A 106 -0.78 -8.36 -17.31
C LEU A 106 -1.55 -7.95 -16.05
N ALA A 107 -2.20 -6.79 -16.08
CA ALA A 107 -3.11 -6.36 -15.03
C ALA A 107 -4.34 -7.27 -14.99
N GLU A 108 -5.02 -7.31 -13.83
CA GLU A 108 -6.18 -8.18 -13.61
C GLU A 108 -7.34 -7.86 -14.57
N ASP A 109 -7.43 -6.62 -15.06
CA ASP A 109 -8.43 -6.19 -16.04
C ASP A 109 -8.16 -6.69 -17.47
N GLY A 110 -6.99 -7.28 -17.72
CA GLY A 110 -6.56 -7.77 -19.03
C GLY A 110 -6.28 -6.68 -20.07
N LYS A 111 -6.31 -5.40 -19.69
CA LYS A 111 -6.24 -4.23 -20.61
C LYS A 111 -4.93 -3.47 -20.52
N SER A 112 -4.11 -3.79 -19.54
CA SER A 112 -2.80 -3.16 -19.39
C SER A 112 -1.73 -4.16 -18.99
N TRP A 113 -0.51 -3.92 -19.44
CA TRP A 113 0.66 -4.69 -19.04
C TRP A 113 1.63 -3.80 -18.27
N LEU A 114 2.11 -4.33 -17.15
CA LEU A 114 2.99 -3.64 -16.22
C LEU A 114 4.40 -4.24 -16.26
N PRO A 115 5.44 -3.42 -16.49
CA PRO A 115 6.81 -3.86 -16.33
C PRO A 115 7.05 -4.43 -14.93
N GLY A 116 7.89 -5.45 -14.84
CA GLY A 116 8.27 -6.08 -13.57
C GLY A 116 9.18 -5.21 -12.70
N GLY A 117 9.48 -3.99 -13.11
CA GLY A 117 10.29 -2.96 -12.47
C GLY A 117 10.52 -1.80 -13.44
N ALA A 118 11.22 -0.74 -13.02
CA ALA A 118 11.53 0.38 -13.89
C ALA A 118 12.25 -0.06 -15.18
N LEU A 119 11.78 0.43 -16.33
CA LEU A 119 12.47 0.32 -17.61
C LEU A 119 13.79 1.10 -17.56
N LYS A 120 14.73 0.76 -18.45
CA LYS A 120 15.98 1.53 -18.58
C LYS A 120 15.65 2.92 -19.11
N TYR A 121 16.37 3.93 -18.62
CA TYR A 121 16.23 5.31 -19.09
C TYR A 121 16.88 5.53 -20.46
N GLY A 122 16.28 6.38 -21.30
CA GLY A 122 16.79 6.71 -22.64
C GLY A 122 16.75 5.56 -23.65
N GLU A 123 16.07 4.47 -23.31
CA GLU A 123 15.98 3.24 -24.11
C GLU A 123 14.69 3.23 -24.93
N THR A 124 14.77 2.68 -26.16
CA THR A 124 13.59 2.45 -27.00
C THR A 124 13.09 1.03 -26.83
N TYR A 125 11.77 0.89 -26.69
CA TYR A 125 11.08 -0.38 -26.54
C TYR A 125 10.04 -0.56 -27.64
N THR A 126 9.81 -1.82 -27.98
CA THR A 126 8.77 -2.26 -28.92
C THR A 126 7.77 -3.12 -28.16
N ALA A 127 6.55 -2.62 -28.01
CA ALA A 127 5.42 -3.36 -27.47
C ALA A 127 4.64 -4.02 -28.60
N THR A 128 4.29 -5.29 -28.43
CA THR A 128 3.52 -6.08 -29.39
C THR A 128 2.37 -6.78 -28.67
N VAL A 129 1.15 -6.57 -29.19
CA VAL A 129 -0.05 -7.27 -28.74
C VAL A 129 -0.55 -8.12 -29.89
N THR A 130 -0.73 -9.41 -29.65
CA THR A 130 -1.33 -10.35 -30.60
C THR A 130 -2.65 -10.86 -30.03
N ALA A 131 -3.73 -10.62 -30.76
CA ALA A 131 -5.07 -11.10 -30.47
C ALA A 131 -5.44 -12.21 -31.46
N THR A 132 -5.96 -13.33 -30.97
CA THR A 132 -6.41 -14.46 -31.81
C THR A 132 -7.88 -14.74 -31.53
N GLY A 133 -8.70 -14.76 -32.57
CA GLY A 133 -10.14 -15.00 -32.48
C GLY A 133 -10.55 -16.45 -32.68
N ASP A 134 -11.87 -16.68 -32.82
CA ASP A 134 -12.46 -18.01 -33.08
C ASP A 134 -12.08 -18.60 -34.45
N ASP A 135 -11.61 -17.75 -35.35
CA ASP A 135 -11.16 -18.10 -36.69
C ASP A 135 -9.70 -18.56 -36.73
N GLY A 136 -9.03 -18.56 -35.57
CA GLY A 136 -7.64 -18.98 -35.39
C GLY A 136 -6.61 -18.06 -36.05
N ARG A 137 -7.01 -16.89 -36.56
CA ARG A 137 -6.10 -15.94 -37.24
C ARG A 137 -5.63 -14.86 -36.27
N PRO A 138 -4.30 -14.63 -36.15
CA PRO A 138 -3.78 -13.60 -35.26
C PRO A 138 -3.85 -12.20 -35.90
N ALA A 139 -4.34 -11.23 -35.15
CA ALA A 139 -4.20 -9.80 -35.42
C ALA A 139 -3.15 -9.20 -34.47
N THR A 140 -2.18 -8.47 -35.03
CA THR A 140 -1.07 -7.92 -34.24
C THR A 140 -1.02 -6.41 -34.32
N ALA A 141 -0.88 -5.76 -33.16
CA ALA A 141 -0.55 -4.35 -33.03
C ALA A 141 0.85 -4.20 -32.46
N THR A 142 1.60 -3.24 -33.00
CA THR A 142 2.95 -2.91 -32.52
C THR A 142 3.04 -1.42 -32.26
N SER A 143 3.70 -1.03 -31.16
CA SER A 143 3.98 0.36 -30.81
C SER A 143 5.41 0.48 -30.31
N ASN A 144 6.14 1.48 -30.82
CA ASN A 144 7.47 1.82 -30.33
C ASN A 144 7.38 3.05 -29.43
N PHE A 145 8.18 3.09 -28.38
CA PHE A 145 8.32 4.28 -27.54
C PHE A 145 9.72 4.37 -26.93
N THR A 146 10.15 5.59 -26.64
CA THR A 146 11.44 5.86 -25.99
C THR A 146 11.19 6.41 -24.59
N THR A 147 11.85 5.81 -23.62
CA THR A 147 11.80 6.23 -22.22
C THR A 147 12.58 7.53 -21.99
N MET A 148 12.17 8.29 -20.99
CA MET A 148 12.83 9.52 -20.57
C MET A 148 14.28 9.30 -20.15
N ALA A 149 15.09 10.36 -20.21
CA ALA A 149 16.40 10.38 -19.58
C ALA A 149 16.29 10.22 -18.05
N GLN A 150 17.39 9.81 -17.41
CA GLN A 150 17.41 9.65 -15.96
C GLN A 150 17.13 10.99 -15.26
N PRO A 151 16.11 11.08 -14.38
CA PRO A 151 15.72 12.34 -13.77
C PRO A 151 16.72 12.77 -12.71
N SER A 152 17.02 14.08 -12.65
CA SER A 152 17.87 14.68 -11.61
C SER A 152 17.16 14.83 -10.27
N LYS A 153 15.83 15.01 -10.29
CA LYS A 153 14.97 15.15 -9.11
C LYS A 153 14.33 13.81 -8.77
N GLN A 154 14.77 13.21 -7.67
CA GLN A 154 14.32 11.88 -7.25
C GLN A 154 13.77 11.85 -5.83
N ILE A 155 12.66 11.14 -5.62
CA ILE A 155 12.07 10.86 -4.31
C ILE A 155 12.51 9.46 -3.86
N ARG A 156 13.09 9.37 -2.67
CA ARG A 156 13.44 8.09 -2.06
C ARG A 156 12.21 7.54 -1.33
N VAL A 157 11.88 6.30 -1.63
CA VAL A 157 10.91 5.49 -0.88
C VAL A 157 11.67 4.63 0.12
N SER A 158 11.16 4.49 1.34
CA SER A 158 11.69 3.55 2.34
C SER A 158 10.59 2.95 3.16
N SER A 159 10.85 1.77 3.71
CA SER A 159 10.01 1.20 4.75
C SER A 159 10.61 1.40 6.14
N PHE A 160 9.74 1.44 7.15
CA PHE A 160 10.14 1.28 8.53
C PHE A 160 10.59 -0.16 8.85
N LEU A 161 10.07 -1.15 8.12
CA LEU A 161 10.38 -2.56 8.31
C LEU A 161 11.44 -3.01 7.31
N GLY A 162 12.31 -3.92 7.75
CA GLY A 162 13.34 -4.54 6.90
C GLY A 162 13.04 -6.00 6.56
N ASP A 163 13.77 -6.52 5.57
CA ASP A 163 13.66 -7.92 5.14
C ASP A 163 13.97 -8.90 6.28
N GLY A 164 13.16 -9.95 6.37
CA GLY A 164 13.26 -11.01 7.38
C GLY A 164 12.79 -10.61 8.79
N GLN A 165 12.44 -9.34 9.02
CA GLN A 165 12.01 -8.86 10.33
C GLN A 165 10.73 -9.59 10.78
N THR A 166 10.69 -9.98 12.05
CA THR A 166 9.49 -10.56 12.68
C THR A 166 8.82 -9.53 13.56
N VAL A 167 7.53 -9.28 13.33
CA VAL A 167 6.73 -8.26 14.03
C VAL A 167 5.46 -8.84 14.64
N GLY A 168 4.84 -8.10 15.55
CA GLY A 168 3.57 -8.47 16.16
C GLY A 168 2.37 -8.35 15.22
N VAL A 169 1.26 -8.98 15.60
CA VAL A 169 0.03 -9.10 14.79
C VAL A 169 -0.67 -7.76 14.51
N GLY A 170 -0.35 -6.72 15.28
CA GLY A 170 -0.86 -5.37 15.10
C GLY A 170 0.02 -4.46 14.24
N MET A 171 1.13 -4.94 13.67
CA MET A 171 2.05 -4.09 12.93
C MET A 171 1.44 -3.60 11.60
N PRO A 172 1.24 -2.28 11.40
CA PRO A 172 0.97 -1.77 10.05
C PRO A 172 2.25 -1.84 9.19
N LEU A 173 2.10 -2.00 7.88
CA LEU A 173 3.20 -1.80 6.95
C LEU A 173 3.35 -0.30 6.76
N ILE A 174 4.56 0.25 6.87
CA ILE A 174 4.77 1.71 6.90
C ILE A 174 5.78 2.07 5.82
N VAL A 175 5.31 2.83 4.82
CA VAL A 175 6.14 3.35 3.74
C VAL A 175 6.25 4.86 3.88
N LYS A 176 7.49 5.36 3.82
CA LYS A 176 7.83 6.78 3.90
C LYS A 176 8.46 7.26 2.61
N PHE A 177 8.15 8.50 2.26
CA PHE A 177 8.71 9.24 1.14
C PHE A 177 9.65 10.32 1.68
N SER A 178 10.78 10.55 1.01
CA SER A 178 11.73 11.59 1.42
C SER A 178 11.23 13.02 1.21
N ARG A 179 10.05 13.17 0.59
CA ARG A 179 9.36 14.42 0.28
C ARG A 179 7.86 14.16 0.26
N GLU A 180 7.09 15.24 0.32
CA GLU A 180 5.63 15.20 0.22
C GLU A 180 5.19 14.74 -1.16
N ILE A 181 4.14 13.92 -1.19
CA ILE A 181 3.43 13.47 -2.38
C ILE A 181 2.11 14.25 -2.47
N PRO A 182 1.95 15.16 -3.45
CA PRO A 182 0.72 15.90 -3.67
C PRO A 182 -0.45 14.94 -3.94
N GLU A 183 -1.66 15.34 -3.58
CA GLU A 183 -2.85 14.47 -3.63
C GLU A 183 -3.13 13.89 -5.02
N ASP A 184 -2.95 14.71 -6.06
CA ASP A 184 -3.15 14.33 -7.47
C ASP A 184 -2.18 13.25 -7.99
N TYR A 185 -1.15 12.87 -7.21
CA TYR A 185 -0.20 11.80 -7.54
C TYR A 185 -0.37 10.56 -6.66
N ARG A 186 -1.18 10.62 -5.60
CA ARG A 186 -1.24 9.58 -4.58
C ARG A 186 -1.89 8.29 -5.07
N ASP A 187 -2.88 8.41 -5.94
CA ASP A 187 -3.61 7.28 -6.51
C ASP A 187 -2.71 6.47 -7.46
N ASP A 188 -1.91 7.14 -8.29
CA ASP A 188 -0.92 6.51 -9.17
C ASP A 188 0.20 5.84 -8.37
N VAL A 189 0.69 6.47 -7.30
CA VAL A 189 1.63 5.82 -6.37
C VAL A 189 0.99 4.58 -5.76
N GLN A 190 -0.22 4.70 -5.24
CA GLN A 190 -0.88 3.60 -4.53
C GLN A 190 -1.25 2.44 -5.45
N ARG A 191 -1.61 2.67 -6.72
CA ARG A 191 -1.81 1.62 -7.73
C ARG A 191 -0.54 0.81 -8.02
N ARG A 192 0.64 1.39 -7.74
CA ARG A 192 1.94 0.72 -7.86
C ARG A 192 2.40 0.03 -6.57
N MET A 193 1.54 -0.01 -5.55
CA MET A 193 1.80 -0.67 -4.27
C MET A 193 1.03 -1.97 -4.18
N THR A 194 1.74 -3.08 -4.01
CA THR A 194 1.14 -4.42 -3.87
C THR A 194 1.50 -5.01 -2.52
N VAL A 195 0.56 -5.71 -1.92
CA VAL A 195 0.75 -6.46 -0.68
C VAL A 195 0.25 -7.87 -0.92
N THR A 196 1.06 -8.85 -0.54
CA THR A 196 0.70 -10.27 -0.55
C THR A 196 0.93 -10.83 0.85
N SER A 197 0.04 -11.71 1.27
CA SER A 197 0.15 -12.38 2.57
C SER A 197 -0.19 -13.86 2.43
N VAL A 198 0.45 -14.69 3.25
CA VAL A 198 0.19 -16.13 3.33
C VAL A 198 -0.07 -16.48 4.79
N PRO A 199 -1.31 -16.87 5.16
CA PRO A 199 -2.52 -16.90 4.33
C PRO A 199 -2.97 -15.49 3.89
N ALA A 200 -3.70 -15.41 2.78
CA ALA A 200 -4.20 -14.15 2.24
C ALA A 200 -5.10 -13.43 3.24
N GLN A 201 -4.87 -12.12 3.40
CA GLN A 201 -5.70 -11.21 4.17
C GLN A 201 -5.94 -9.94 3.37
N GLU A 202 -7.22 -9.60 3.27
CA GLU A 202 -7.68 -8.33 2.73
C GLU A 202 -7.21 -7.17 3.61
N GLY A 203 -6.74 -6.11 2.96
CA GLY A 203 -6.29 -4.88 3.59
C GLY A 203 -6.22 -3.73 2.58
N ILE A 204 -5.92 -2.54 3.08
CA ILE A 204 -5.88 -1.32 2.26
C ILE A 204 -4.76 -0.40 2.71
N TRP A 205 -4.22 0.39 1.78
CA TRP A 205 -3.34 1.50 2.09
C TRP A 205 -4.13 2.74 2.54
N HIS A 206 -3.53 3.52 3.43
CA HIS A 206 -4.07 4.73 4.02
C HIS A 206 -2.96 5.77 4.13
N TRP A 207 -3.18 6.95 3.54
CA TRP A 207 -2.27 8.09 3.66
C TRP A 207 -2.45 8.74 5.03
N VAL A 208 -1.45 8.59 5.91
CA VAL A 208 -1.46 9.23 7.24
C VAL A 208 -0.90 10.65 7.20
N SER A 209 -0.09 10.96 6.19
CA SER A 209 0.43 12.29 5.89
C SER A 209 0.88 12.36 4.43
N PRO A 210 1.24 13.55 3.89
CA PRO A 210 1.82 13.64 2.55
C PRO A 210 3.14 12.86 2.36
N THR A 211 3.81 12.46 3.45
CA THR A 211 5.11 11.76 3.39
C THR A 211 5.05 10.31 3.85
N GLU A 212 3.88 9.82 4.27
CA GLU A 212 3.76 8.50 4.88
C GLU A 212 2.41 7.86 4.55
N ILE A 213 2.49 6.63 4.06
CA ILE A 213 1.34 5.77 3.76
C ILE A 213 1.51 4.46 4.52
N ARG A 214 0.41 3.95 5.07
CA ARG A 214 0.40 2.72 5.86
C ARG A 214 -0.58 1.72 5.29
N TYR A 215 -0.30 0.44 5.44
CA TYR A 215 -1.22 -0.63 5.10
C TYR A 215 -1.56 -1.43 6.35
N ARG A 216 -2.83 -1.78 6.50
CA ARG A 216 -3.23 -2.86 7.41
C ARG A 216 -4.36 -3.70 6.84
N PRO A 217 -4.47 -4.97 7.27
CA PRO A 217 -5.66 -5.76 7.07
C PRO A 217 -6.85 -5.24 7.89
N LYS A 218 -8.04 -5.73 7.54
CA LYS A 218 -9.30 -5.38 8.23
C LYS A 218 -9.29 -5.75 9.72
N GLN A 219 -8.70 -6.90 10.04
CA GLN A 219 -8.45 -7.41 11.38
C GLN A 219 -6.95 -7.61 11.55
N PHE A 220 -6.44 -7.75 12.78
CA PHE A 220 -5.01 -8.04 13.02
C PHE A 220 -4.49 -9.16 12.10
N TRP A 221 -3.20 -9.07 11.76
CA TRP A 221 -2.54 -10.10 10.98
C TRP A 221 -2.71 -11.46 11.65
N LYS A 222 -2.97 -12.49 10.84
CA LYS A 222 -2.95 -13.88 11.29
C LYS A 222 -1.54 -14.20 11.77
N ALA A 223 -1.45 -14.81 12.95
CA ALA A 223 -0.18 -15.20 13.53
C ALA A 223 0.59 -16.15 12.60
N ASN A 224 1.93 -16.08 12.64
CA ASN A 224 2.82 -16.93 11.86
C ASN A 224 2.62 -16.81 10.33
N SER A 225 2.13 -15.66 9.86
CA SER A 225 1.98 -15.38 8.43
C SER A 225 3.25 -14.76 7.83
N LYS A 226 3.40 -14.91 6.52
CA LYS A 226 4.41 -14.19 5.73
C LYS A 226 3.73 -13.06 5.00
N VAL A 227 4.35 -11.88 5.00
CA VAL A 227 3.83 -10.70 4.30
C VAL A 227 4.93 -10.12 3.43
N SER A 228 4.63 -9.92 2.16
CA SER A 228 5.51 -9.26 1.20
C SER A 228 4.79 -8.05 0.65
N TYR A 229 5.47 -6.90 0.59
CA TYR A 229 4.93 -5.73 -0.06
C TYR A 229 5.97 -5.05 -0.93
N ARG A 230 5.46 -4.48 -2.02
CA ARG A 230 6.28 -3.88 -3.07
C ARG A 230 5.71 -2.53 -3.44
N VAL A 231 6.60 -1.56 -3.66
CA VAL A 231 6.31 -0.24 -4.21
C VAL A 231 7.10 -0.09 -5.50
N GLN A 232 6.43 -0.11 -6.65
CA GLN A 232 7.06 0.10 -7.96
C GLN A 232 7.21 1.59 -8.26
N ALA A 233 8.09 2.26 -7.53
CA ALA A 233 8.29 3.71 -7.63
C ALA A 233 9.35 4.12 -8.66
N GLY A 234 10.22 3.20 -9.13
CA GLY A 234 11.32 3.56 -10.01
C GLY A 234 10.84 4.22 -11.30
N GLY A 235 11.20 5.49 -11.51
CA GLY A 235 10.78 6.27 -12.67
C GLY A 235 9.31 6.67 -12.69
N LEU A 236 8.58 6.48 -11.60
CA LEU A 236 7.18 6.92 -11.45
C LEU A 236 7.12 8.43 -11.19
N PRO A 237 6.32 9.21 -11.92
CA PRO A 237 6.02 10.60 -11.55
C PRO A 237 5.32 10.64 -10.19
N MET A 238 5.83 11.42 -9.25
CA MET A 238 5.32 11.48 -7.87
C MET A 238 5.09 12.91 -7.37
N ALA A 239 5.60 13.90 -8.10
CA ALA A 239 5.28 15.32 -8.00
C ALA A 239 5.82 16.01 -9.27
N ASP A 240 5.59 17.31 -9.43
CA ASP A 240 6.01 18.07 -10.61
C ASP A 240 7.53 17.96 -10.88
N GLY A 241 7.86 17.16 -11.89
CA GLY A 241 9.24 16.86 -12.29
C GLY A 241 10.03 16.01 -11.30
N TRP A 242 9.39 15.43 -10.29
CA TRP A 242 10.00 14.51 -9.33
C TRP A 242 9.56 13.08 -9.59
N TYR A 243 10.54 12.18 -9.63
CA TYR A 243 10.30 10.77 -9.93
C TYR A 243 10.76 9.89 -8.79
N GLY A 244 10.09 8.76 -8.59
CA GLY A 244 10.57 7.77 -7.62
C GLY A 244 11.95 7.23 -8.06
N ARG A 245 12.86 7.15 -7.09
CA ARG A 245 14.27 6.80 -7.33
C ARG A 245 14.45 5.34 -7.76
N ALA A 246 13.74 4.44 -7.09
CA ALA A 246 13.86 3.00 -7.24
C ALA A 246 12.62 2.32 -6.68
N ASP A 247 12.43 1.08 -7.07
CA ASP A 247 11.44 0.20 -6.46
C ASP A 247 11.87 -0.18 -5.03
N LEU A 248 10.89 -0.49 -4.20
CA LEU A 248 11.07 -1.05 -2.86
C LEU A 248 10.34 -2.39 -2.78
N THR A 249 11.00 -3.40 -2.24
CA THR A 249 10.41 -4.68 -1.85
C THR A 249 10.76 -4.94 -0.41
N VAL A 250 9.82 -5.46 0.37
CA VAL A 250 10.10 -5.87 1.75
C VAL A 250 9.33 -7.14 2.09
N ASP A 251 10.05 -8.11 2.64
CA ASP A 251 9.50 -9.37 3.13
C ASP A 251 9.60 -9.46 4.65
N ILE A 252 8.48 -9.62 5.34
CA ILE A 252 8.41 -9.73 6.80
C ILE A 252 7.69 -11.00 7.24
N ASN A 253 7.89 -11.34 8.51
CA ASN A 253 7.14 -12.39 9.19
C ASN A 253 6.26 -11.77 10.27
N ILE A 254 5.05 -12.29 10.42
CA ILE A 254 4.19 -12.02 11.56
C ILE A 254 4.44 -13.12 12.59
N GLY A 255 4.77 -12.75 13.82
CA GLY A 255 5.03 -13.72 14.89
C GLY A 255 3.76 -14.38 15.45
N PRO A 256 3.90 -15.17 16.52
CA PRO A 256 2.77 -15.62 17.35
C PRO A 256 1.89 -14.46 17.82
N SER A 257 0.59 -14.71 17.99
CA SER A 257 -0.33 -13.66 18.44
C SER A 257 -0.10 -13.36 19.93
N LEU A 258 0.13 -12.10 20.26
CA LEU A 258 0.11 -11.60 21.63
C LEU A 258 -0.67 -10.29 21.66
N ILE A 259 -1.78 -10.27 22.40
CA ILE A 259 -2.68 -9.12 22.51
C ILE A 259 -2.79 -8.73 23.97
N MET A 260 -2.63 -7.45 24.25
CA MET A 260 -2.79 -6.88 25.59
C MET A 260 -4.09 -6.07 25.67
N THR A 261 -4.92 -6.35 26.66
CA THR A 261 -6.13 -5.54 26.95
C THR A 261 -6.07 -5.03 28.37
N VAL A 262 -6.09 -3.71 28.53
CA VAL A 262 -6.10 -3.02 29.82
C VAL A 262 -7.50 -2.50 30.09
N ASP A 263 -8.03 -2.83 31.26
CA ASP A 263 -9.30 -2.30 31.74
C ASP A 263 -9.05 -1.40 32.96
N ASN A 264 -9.37 -0.11 32.83
CA ASN A 264 -9.20 0.87 33.90
C ASN A 264 -10.14 0.63 35.10
N LYS A 265 -11.32 0.03 34.90
CA LYS A 265 -12.26 -0.28 35.98
C LYS A 265 -11.65 -1.30 36.95
N THR A 266 -11.06 -2.36 36.41
CA THR A 266 -10.45 -3.44 37.21
C THR A 266 -8.97 -3.20 37.50
N LYS A 267 -8.33 -2.26 36.79
CA LYS A 267 -6.89 -1.98 36.85
C LYS A 267 -6.06 -3.21 36.53
N ARG A 268 -6.53 -3.99 35.55
CA ARG A 268 -5.86 -5.21 35.08
C ARG A 268 -5.54 -5.12 33.61
N MET A 269 -4.36 -5.62 33.26
CA MET A 269 -4.00 -5.99 31.90
C MET A 269 -4.17 -7.51 31.74
N THR A 270 -5.01 -7.93 30.82
CA THR A 270 -5.11 -9.30 30.36
C THR A 270 -4.21 -9.48 29.14
N VAL A 271 -3.28 -10.42 29.22
CA VAL A 271 -2.38 -10.79 28.11
C VAL A 271 -2.87 -12.10 27.53
N THR A 272 -3.26 -12.07 26.27
CA THR A 272 -3.76 -13.22 25.51
C THR A 272 -2.74 -13.62 24.46
N ARG A 273 -2.33 -14.89 24.46
CA ARG A 273 -1.48 -15.47 23.42
C ARG A 273 -2.26 -16.54 22.67
N ASP A 274 -2.32 -16.42 21.34
CA ASP A 274 -3.03 -17.35 20.47
C ASP A 274 -4.45 -17.67 20.94
N GLY A 275 -5.18 -16.64 21.36
CA GLY A 275 -6.58 -16.72 21.84
C GLY A 275 -6.74 -17.17 23.29
N LYS A 276 -5.67 -17.54 24.02
CA LYS A 276 -5.72 -17.98 25.41
C LYS A 276 -5.12 -16.96 26.35
N VAL A 277 -5.78 -16.71 27.49
CA VAL A 277 -5.21 -15.85 28.53
C VAL A 277 -4.00 -16.56 29.14
N VAL A 278 -2.83 -15.91 29.06
CA VAL A 278 -1.56 -16.43 29.63
C VAL A 278 -1.12 -15.64 30.86
N LYS A 279 -1.64 -14.43 31.04
CA LYS A 279 -1.32 -13.59 32.21
C LYS A 279 -2.43 -12.59 32.48
N THR A 280 -2.66 -12.30 33.76
CA THR A 280 -3.41 -11.13 34.23
C THR A 280 -2.49 -10.33 35.15
N ILE A 281 -2.21 -9.10 34.77
CA ILE A 281 -1.20 -8.24 35.39
C ILE A 281 -1.91 -7.06 36.07
N PRO A 282 -1.73 -6.83 37.39
CA PRO A 282 -2.15 -5.58 38.01
C PRO A 282 -1.39 -4.40 37.39
N VAL A 283 -2.12 -3.33 37.07
CA VAL A 283 -1.54 -2.11 36.47
C VAL A 283 -1.93 -0.87 37.26
N SER A 284 -1.16 0.20 37.10
CA SER A 284 -1.57 1.55 37.48
C SER A 284 -1.43 2.46 36.26
N LEU A 285 -2.52 3.13 35.87
CA LEU A 285 -2.56 4.03 34.72
C LEU A 285 -2.32 5.48 35.14
N GLY A 286 -2.51 6.39 34.18
CA GLY A 286 -2.46 7.84 34.41
C GLY A 286 -3.48 8.30 35.43
N LYS A 287 -3.05 9.13 36.39
CA LYS A 287 -3.94 9.76 37.37
C LYS A 287 -4.94 10.72 36.69
N LYS A 288 -5.97 11.16 37.40
CA LYS A 288 -7.04 12.01 36.84
C LYS A 288 -6.55 13.28 36.13
N SER A 289 -5.48 13.92 36.61
CA SER A 289 -4.91 15.11 35.96
C SER A 289 -4.09 14.81 34.71
N THR A 290 -3.61 13.57 34.54
CA THR A 290 -2.78 13.11 33.42
C THR A 290 -3.20 11.68 33.00
N PRO A 291 -4.45 11.50 32.54
CA PRO A 291 -5.01 10.18 32.26
C PRO A 291 -4.34 9.52 31.05
N SER A 292 -4.21 8.18 31.10
CA SER A 292 -3.78 7.37 29.95
C SER A 292 -4.80 7.44 28.81
N SER A 293 -4.34 7.28 27.58
CA SER A 293 -5.24 7.27 26.41
C SER A 293 -6.02 5.96 26.30
N THR A 294 -7.35 6.04 26.16
CA THR A 294 -8.21 4.92 25.76
C THR A 294 -8.20 4.79 24.24
N GLY A 295 -8.01 3.55 23.76
CA GLY A 295 -7.84 3.26 22.34
C GLY A 295 -6.95 2.05 22.12
N THR A 296 -6.73 1.71 20.85
CA THR A 296 -5.82 0.63 20.45
C THR A 296 -4.54 1.21 19.88
N MET A 297 -3.43 0.90 20.56
CA MET A 297 -2.06 1.27 20.19
C MET A 297 -1.28 0.00 19.82
N VAL A 298 -0.05 0.21 19.36
CA VAL A 298 0.89 -0.85 19.00
C VAL A 298 2.21 -0.56 19.71
N VAL A 299 2.93 -1.59 20.15
CA VAL A 299 4.29 -1.41 20.67
C VAL A 299 5.20 -0.92 19.54
N ILE A 300 5.74 0.29 19.69
CA ILE A 300 6.56 0.98 18.70
C ILE A 300 8.05 0.66 18.88
N GLU A 301 8.49 0.66 20.13
CA GLU A 301 9.90 0.59 20.50
C GLU A 301 10.04 -0.12 21.84
N LYS A 302 11.18 -0.77 22.06
CA LYS A 302 11.50 -1.48 23.30
C LYS A 302 12.89 -1.09 23.79
N LEU A 303 12.94 -0.45 24.95
CA LEU A 303 14.18 -0.01 25.61
C LEU A 303 14.33 -0.74 26.94
N ARG A 304 15.38 -1.56 27.08
CA ARG A 304 15.63 -2.31 28.32
C ARG A 304 15.89 -1.36 29.49
N LYS A 305 16.63 -0.29 29.25
CA LYS A 305 16.91 0.80 30.18
C LYS A 305 16.80 2.12 29.45
N THR A 306 16.15 3.10 30.07
CA THR A 306 16.05 4.46 29.55
C THR A 306 15.86 5.44 30.71
N VAL A 307 15.86 6.74 30.41
CA VAL A 307 15.52 7.80 31.35
C VAL A 307 14.34 8.55 30.76
N PHE A 308 13.26 8.67 31.52
CA PHE A 308 12.19 9.61 31.20
C PHE A 308 12.54 10.93 31.84
N ASP A 309 12.58 11.99 31.04
CA ASP A 309 12.88 13.34 31.44
C ASP A 309 11.83 14.28 30.84
N THR A 310 10.99 14.85 31.68
CA THR A 310 9.86 15.68 31.26
C THR A 310 10.01 17.15 31.66
N PHE A 311 11.16 17.56 32.20
CA PHE A 311 11.37 18.95 32.66
C PHE A 311 11.25 19.98 31.54
N GLU A 312 11.65 19.65 30.31
CA GLU A 312 11.48 20.54 29.15
C GLU A 312 9.99 20.76 28.81
N GLU A 313 9.15 19.74 29.03
CA GLU A 313 7.74 19.77 28.65
C GLU A 313 6.82 20.31 29.74
N LEU A 314 7.05 19.89 30.99
CA LEU A 314 6.18 20.16 32.13
C LEU A 314 6.74 21.24 33.08
N GLY A 315 7.96 21.70 32.85
CA GLY A 315 8.62 22.67 33.72
C GLY A 315 9.10 22.07 35.05
N PRO A 316 9.67 22.89 35.95
CA PRO A 316 10.30 22.44 37.19
C PRO A 316 9.31 21.88 38.23
N ASP A 317 8.05 22.33 38.20
CA ASP A 317 7.06 22.00 39.24
C ASP A 317 6.37 20.64 38.99
N GLU A 318 6.14 20.29 37.72
CA GLU A 318 5.48 19.04 37.33
C GLU A 318 6.41 18.04 36.62
N GLY A 319 7.58 18.51 36.18
CA GLY A 319 8.59 17.69 35.52
C GLY A 319 9.19 16.61 36.42
N TYR A 320 9.55 15.49 35.82
CA TYR A 320 10.23 14.40 36.51
C TYR A 320 11.37 13.86 35.66
N ARG A 321 12.40 13.34 36.34
CA ARG A 321 13.48 12.58 35.73
C ARG A 321 13.64 11.24 36.43
N THR A 322 13.32 10.15 35.74
CA THR A 322 13.27 8.81 36.34
C THR A 322 13.97 7.79 35.46
N LYS A 323 14.81 6.94 36.06
CA LYS A 323 15.39 5.76 35.38
C LYS A 323 14.31 4.69 35.26
N ILE A 324 14.12 4.20 34.04
CA ILE A 324 13.08 3.24 33.71
C ILE A 324 13.71 1.96 33.17
N ASP A 325 13.28 0.82 33.72
CA ASP A 325 13.57 -0.50 33.18
C ASP A 325 12.38 -1.01 32.36
N TYR A 326 12.68 -1.78 31.31
CA TYR A 326 11.69 -2.50 30.48
C TYR A 326 10.62 -1.60 29.83
N ALA A 327 11.02 -0.45 29.32
CA ALA A 327 10.13 0.51 28.67
C ALA A 327 9.72 0.03 27.27
N GLN A 328 8.42 0.11 26.99
CA GLN A 328 7.82 -0.21 25.69
C GLN A 328 6.94 0.94 25.24
N ARG A 329 7.35 1.65 24.19
CA ARG A 329 6.68 2.86 23.71
C ARG A 329 5.38 2.52 23.01
N LEU A 330 4.32 3.27 23.30
CA LEU A 330 2.99 3.12 22.69
C LEU A 330 2.57 4.34 21.87
N THR A 331 2.97 5.54 22.30
CA THR A 331 2.62 6.80 21.63
C THR A 331 3.84 7.71 21.44
N TRP A 332 3.74 8.66 20.51
CA TRP A 332 4.78 9.69 20.33
C TRP A 332 4.78 10.70 21.49
N GLY A 333 3.61 10.96 22.07
CA GLY A 333 3.42 11.80 23.26
C GLY A 333 3.86 11.16 24.59
N GLY A 334 4.56 10.03 24.56
CA GLY A 334 5.26 9.51 25.74
C GLY A 334 4.48 8.55 26.64
N GLU A 335 3.45 7.85 26.13
CA GLU A 335 2.84 6.74 26.86
C GLU A 335 3.62 5.44 26.62
N PHE A 336 3.98 4.76 27.71
CA PHE A 336 4.73 3.51 27.71
C PHE A 336 4.08 2.46 28.60
N ILE A 337 4.41 1.19 28.38
CA ILE A 337 4.38 0.15 29.42
C ILE A 337 5.78 0.07 30.02
N HIS A 338 5.93 0.09 31.34
CA HIS A 338 7.25 -0.06 31.97
C HIS A 338 7.19 -0.59 33.41
N ALA A 339 8.34 -1.07 33.89
CA ALA A 339 8.51 -1.44 35.29
C ALA A 339 8.45 -0.19 36.19
N ALA A 340 7.66 -0.27 37.24
CA ALA A 340 7.45 0.80 38.22
C ALA A 340 7.43 0.21 39.65
N PRO A 341 8.58 -0.25 40.17
CA PRO A 341 8.66 -0.85 41.50
C PRO A 341 8.16 0.10 42.61
N TRP A 342 8.32 1.42 42.41
CA TRP A 342 7.84 2.44 43.34
C TRP A 342 6.30 2.52 43.44
N SER A 343 5.56 1.92 42.51
CA SER A 343 4.09 1.97 42.49
C SER A 343 3.42 0.60 42.63
N GLU A 344 4.14 -0.44 43.06
CA GLU A 344 3.59 -1.81 43.12
C GLU A 344 2.41 -1.93 44.07
N GLY A 345 2.43 -1.23 45.21
CA GLY A 345 1.31 -1.20 46.16
C GLY A 345 0.02 -0.57 45.61
N GLN A 346 0.11 0.20 44.52
CA GLN A 346 -1.02 0.87 43.88
C GLN A 346 -1.55 0.11 42.65
N GLN A 347 -0.73 -0.75 42.04
CA GLN A 347 -1.08 -1.49 40.83
C GLN A 347 -2.22 -2.48 41.11
N GLY A 348 -3.28 -2.42 40.31
CA GLY A 348 -4.51 -3.17 40.57
C GLY A 348 -5.54 -2.43 41.42
N SER A 349 -5.27 -1.19 41.84
CA SER A 349 -6.20 -0.40 42.68
C SER A 349 -6.34 1.05 42.22
N VAL A 350 -5.24 1.82 42.20
CA VAL A 350 -5.28 3.27 41.94
C VAL A 350 -4.30 3.68 40.84
N ASN A 351 -4.69 4.69 40.05
CA ASN A 351 -3.89 5.26 38.98
C ASN A 351 -3.01 6.39 39.51
N VAL A 352 -1.69 6.27 39.32
CA VAL A 352 -0.71 7.24 39.83
C VAL A 352 0.29 7.74 38.79
N SER A 353 0.30 7.17 37.57
CA SER A 353 1.28 7.55 36.55
C SER A 353 0.92 8.89 35.88
N HIS A 354 1.78 9.36 34.96
CA HIS A 354 1.53 10.51 34.08
C HIS A 354 0.98 10.09 32.70
N GLY A 355 0.36 8.90 32.60
CA GLY A 355 -0.20 8.35 31.36
C GLY A 355 0.36 6.98 30.99
N CYS A 356 1.52 6.60 31.55
CA CYS A 356 2.09 5.27 31.36
C CYS A 356 1.25 4.15 32.01
N VAL A 357 1.42 2.93 31.52
CA VAL A 357 0.93 1.69 32.12
C VAL A 357 2.04 1.14 33.02
N ASN A 358 1.96 1.46 34.31
CA ASN A 358 2.88 0.95 35.31
C ASN A 358 2.59 -0.53 35.62
N VAL A 359 3.64 -1.34 35.61
CA VAL A 359 3.61 -2.74 36.05
C VAL A 359 4.75 -3.02 37.03
N SER A 360 4.68 -4.12 37.77
CA SER A 360 5.74 -4.52 38.70
C SER A 360 7.05 -4.78 37.96
N MET A 361 8.18 -4.77 38.67
CA MET A 361 9.48 -5.07 38.05
C MET A 361 9.47 -6.43 37.35
N ALA A 362 8.91 -7.46 38.02
CA ALA A 362 8.80 -8.80 37.46
C ALA A 362 7.91 -8.84 36.20
N MET A 363 6.79 -8.10 36.19
CA MET A 363 5.88 -8.08 35.05
C MET A 363 6.40 -7.22 33.90
N GLY A 364 7.14 -6.15 34.18
CA GLY A 364 7.88 -5.39 33.17
C GLY A 364 8.90 -6.27 32.45
N ALA A 365 9.72 -7.01 33.20
CA ALA A 365 10.68 -7.97 32.64
C ALA A 365 10.01 -9.08 31.81
N TRP A 366 8.90 -9.62 32.32
CA TRP A 366 8.13 -10.67 31.63
C TRP A 366 7.53 -10.14 30.32
N LEU A 367 6.84 -8.99 30.34
CA LEU A 367 6.28 -8.38 29.13
C LEU A 367 7.39 -8.07 28.13
N PHE A 368 8.49 -7.45 28.56
CA PHE A 368 9.61 -7.14 27.68
C PHE A 368 10.22 -8.38 27.03
N SER A 369 10.18 -9.54 27.68
CA SER A 369 10.68 -10.79 27.09
C SER A 369 9.67 -11.46 26.16
N ASN A 370 8.38 -11.15 26.30
CA ASN A 370 7.29 -11.85 25.61
C ASN A 370 6.63 -11.06 24.48
N THR A 371 6.69 -9.73 24.53
CA THR A 371 6.16 -8.84 23.49
C THR A 371 7.17 -8.58 22.38
N ARG A 372 6.73 -7.99 21.28
CA ARG A 372 7.56 -7.50 20.17
C ARG A 372 7.04 -6.15 19.69
N ILE A 373 7.86 -5.46 18.90
CA ILE A 373 7.37 -4.31 18.10
C ILE A 373 6.25 -4.84 17.20
N GLY A 374 5.11 -4.14 17.17
CA GLY A 374 3.94 -4.59 16.44
C GLY A 374 2.86 -5.27 17.29
N ASP A 375 3.12 -5.64 18.55
CA ASP A 375 2.06 -6.24 19.38
C ASP A 375 1.04 -5.18 19.81
N PRO A 376 -0.27 -5.44 19.67
CA PRO A 376 -1.31 -4.48 20.00
C PRO A 376 -1.59 -4.43 21.51
N ILE A 377 -1.92 -3.23 21.97
CA ILE A 377 -2.48 -2.97 23.30
C ILE A 377 -3.72 -2.09 23.20
N THR A 378 -4.82 -2.55 23.79
CA THR A 378 -6.06 -1.77 23.90
C THR A 378 -6.29 -1.35 25.35
N VAL A 379 -6.36 -0.04 25.59
CA VAL A 379 -6.70 0.53 26.91
C VAL A 379 -8.16 0.98 26.89
N LYS A 380 -8.95 0.57 27.89
CA LYS A 380 -10.38 0.84 27.98
C LYS A 380 -10.74 1.62 29.25
N GLY A 381 -11.68 2.55 29.10
CA GLY A 381 -12.38 3.16 30.24
C GLY A 381 -11.59 4.25 30.97
N THR A 382 -10.69 4.96 30.27
CA THR A 382 -10.09 6.21 30.76
C THR A 382 -10.79 7.41 30.14
N GLU A 383 -10.58 8.59 30.72
CA GLU A 383 -11.24 9.84 30.37
C GLU A 383 -10.67 10.48 29.08
N ARG A 384 -9.44 10.12 28.71
CA ARG A 384 -8.73 10.67 27.53
C ARG A 384 -8.79 9.69 26.38
N LYS A 385 -9.25 10.13 25.21
CA LYS A 385 -9.19 9.34 23.97
C LYS A 385 -7.82 9.42 23.32
N LEU A 386 -7.38 8.31 22.74
CA LEU A 386 -6.18 8.28 21.89
C LEU A 386 -6.38 9.17 20.66
N GLN A 387 -5.45 10.10 20.46
CA GLN A 387 -5.44 10.99 19.32
C GLN A 387 -4.86 10.29 18.09
N ASN A 388 -5.52 10.43 16.94
CA ASN A 388 -5.02 9.90 15.68
C ASN A 388 -3.67 10.53 15.33
N GLY A 389 -2.72 9.71 14.89
CA GLY A 389 -1.35 10.14 14.61
C GLY A 389 -0.42 10.15 15.82
N ASN A 390 -0.93 10.01 17.05
CA ASN A 390 -0.11 9.89 18.26
C ASN A 390 0.40 8.45 18.47
N GLY A 391 1.29 8.01 17.58
CA GLY A 391 1.79 6.64 17.47
C GLY A 391 1.32 5.97 16.19
N TRP A 392 1.34 4.63 16.18
CA TRP A 392 0.70 3.83 15.13
C TRP A 392 -0.74 3.53 15.50
N THR A 393 -1.60 4.52 15.29
CA THR A 393 -3.01 4.50 15.70
C THR A 393 -3.95 3.90 14.64
N ASP A 394 -3.41 3.11 13.71
CA ASP A 394 -4.11 2.52 12.59
C ASP A 394 -5.34 1.67 13.02
N TRP A 395 -5.27 1.09 14.22
CA TRP A 395 -6.32 0.27 14.84
C TRP A 395 -7.29 1.04 15.74
N ASN A 396 -7.07 2.34 15.92
CA ASN A 396 -7.98 3.21 16.67
C ASN A 396 -9.16 3.69 15.80
N MET A 397 -8.97 3.72 14.48
CA MET A 397 -10.01 4.04 13.50
C MET A 397 -10.84 2.79 13.17
N SER A 398 -12.14 2.98 12.94
CA SER A 398 -12.95 1.93 12.33
C SER A 398 -12.44 1.59 10.92
N TRP A 399 -12.77 0.40 10.42
CA TRP A 399 -12.38 0.01 9.05
C TRP A 399 -12.88 0.99 7.99
N SER A 400 -14.13 1.43 8.11
CA SER A 400 -14.73 2.39 7.18
C SER A 400 -14.06 3.75 7.21
N GLU A 401 -13.60 4.22 8.37
CA GLU A 401 -12.79 5.45 8.46
C GLU A 401 -11.39 5.26 7.88
N TYR A 402 -10.77 4.11 8.13
CA TYR A 402 -9.44 3.82 7.60
C TYR A 402 -9.43 3.78 6.06
N VAL A 403 -10.46 3.19 5.45
CA VAL A 403 -10.62 3.14 3.99
C VAL A 403 -10.67 4.54 3.35
N LYS A 404 -11.22 5.55 4.05
CA LYS A 404 -11.31 6.92 3.50
C LYS A 404 -9.95 7.60 3.28
N GLY A 405 -8.88 7.11 3.91
CA GLY A 405 -7.53 7.62 3.65
C GLY A 405 -6.84 6.98 2.44
N SER A 406 -7.52 6.06 1.74
CA SER A 406 -7.03 5.48 0.49
C SER A 406 -7.20 6.46 -0.66
N ALA A 407 -6.19 6.59 -1.51
CA ALA A 407 -6.29 7.36 -2.75
C ALA A 407 -6.90 6.56 -3.91
N VAL A 408 -7.06 5.25 -3.76
CA VAL A 408 -7.77 4.38 -4.72
C VAL A 408 -9.06 3.85 -4.10
N PRO A 409 -10.11 3.57 -4.90
CA PRO A 409 -11.32 2.95 -4.39
C PRO A 409 -11.02 1.62 -3.69
N TYR A 410 -11.76 1.35 -2.61
CA TYR A 410 -11.73 0.06 -1.97
C TYR A 410 -12.72 -0.88 -2.66
N GLU A 411 -12.20 -1.92 -3.29
CA GLU A 411 -12.98 -2.99 -3.87
C GLU A 411 -12.86 -4.22 -2.97
N PRO A 412 -13.94 -4.62 -2.27
CA PRO A 412 -13.92 -5.82 -1.45
C PRO A 412 -13.62 -7.03 -2.33
N ALA A 413 -12.78 -7.95 -1.86
CA ALA A 413 -12.56 -9.21 -2.57
C ALA A 413 -13.91 -9.92 -2.78
N THR A 414 -14.23 -10.27 -4.03
CA THR A 414 -15.45 -11.00 -4.38
C THR A 414 -15.42 -12.34 -3.64
N GLN A 415 -16.39 -12.57 -2.75
CA GLN A 415 -16.55 -13.90 -2.15
C GLN A 415 -16.87 -14.88 -3.30
N PRO A 416 -16.25 -16.08 -3.35
CA PRO A 416 -16.76 -17.11 -4.24
C PRO A 416 -18.22 -17.37 -3.89
N SER A 417 -19.10 -17.26 -4.89
CA SER A 417 -20.55 -17.45 -4.74
C SER A 417 -20.83 -18.81 -4.09
N THR A 418 -21.53 -18.81 -2.96
CA THR A 418 -22.03 -20.02 -2.31
C THR A 418 -23.30 -20.57 -2.95
N ASP A 419 -23.64 -20.16 -4.17
CA ASP A 419 -24.75 -20.74 -4.95
C ASP A 419 -24.28 -22.02 -5.65
N ALA A 420 -23.95 -23.02 -4.85
CA ALA A 420 -24.10 -24.41 -5.25
C ALA A 420 -25.32 -24.95 -4.50
N THR A 421 -26.51 -24.75 -5.08
CA THR A 421 -27.70 -25.51 -4.72
C THR A 421 -27.33 -26.99 -4.87
N PRO A 422 -27.42 -27.82 -3.80
CA PRO A 422 -27.19 -29.24 -3.95
C PRO A 422 -28.33 -29.84 -4.79
N ASP A 423 -27.93 -30.54 -5.85
CA ASP A 423 -28.80 -31.33 -6.72
C ASP A 423 -29.52 -32.41 -5.86
N PRO A 424 -30.86 -32.39 -5.76
CA PRO A 424 -31.59 -33.34 -4.93
C PRO A 424 -31.87 -34.62 -5.72
N ASP A 425 -30.83 -35.36 -6.13
CA ASP A 425 -31.06 -36.69 -6.69
C ASP A 425 -29.81 -37.58 -6.63
N VAL A 426 -29.46 -38.03 -5.42
CA VAL A 426 -28.69 -39.28 -5.25
C VAL A 426 -29.27 -40.04 -4.07
N THR A 427 -30.18 -40.98 -4.36
CA THR A 427 -30.59 -42.01 -3.40
C THR A 427 -29.51 -43.10 -3.39
N PRO A 428 -28.89 -43.44 -2.23
CA PRO A 428 -27.94 -44.55 -2.18
C PRO A 428 -28.70 -45.88 -2.10
N THR A 429 -28.54 -46.73 -3.11
CA THR A 429 -28.85 -48.16 -3.03
C THR A 429 -27.90 -48.83 -2.04
N ALA A 430 -28.49 -49.53 -1.07
CA ALA A 430 -27.78 -50.36 -0.11
C ALA A 430 -27.46 -51.74 -0.71
N ASP A 431 -26.23 -52.18 -0.55
CA ASP A 431 -25.82 -53.59 -0.45
C ASP A 431 -24.99 -53.75 0.83
#